data_AF-A0AAD9P3F1-F1
#
_entry.id   AF-A0AAD9P3F1-F1
#
_cell.length_a   1.000
_cell.length_b   1.000
_cell.length_c   1.000
_cell.angle_alpha   90.00
_cell.angle_beta   90.00
_cell.angle_gamma   90.00
#
_symmetry.space_group_name_H-M   'P 1'
#
loop_
_entity.id
_entity.type
_entity.pdbx_description
1 polymer ?
#
loop_
_entity_poly.entity_id
_entity_poly.type
_entity_poly.pdbx_seq_one_letter_code
_entity_poly.pdbx_strand_id
1 'polypeptide(L)'
;MYDCVSVFDDTNIVLAPFNVSSDHWELLAFYPSVRNIVYVNPLGEKPTRIKAILNAWSAITKRHPNEGPQTTWKVTLRPHTRQQDGHSCGVLVMKFADLLLAGKDLMTENTVNNLRRQQALRLLDKMDRDAVDKCCRYCGSQDTGTREWASIICT
;
A
#
# COMPACT_ATOMS: atom_id res chain seq x y z
N MET A 1 17.43 -16.00 -9.82
CA MET A 1 16.19 -15.53 -10.48
C MET A 1 15.05 -16.12 -9.67
N TYR A 2 14.46 -15.37 -8.75
CA TYR A 2 13.42 -15.88 -7.85
C TYR A 2 12.11 -15.97 -8.63
N ASP A 3 11.51 -17.16 -8.63
CA ASP A 3 10.24 -17.44 -9.31
C ASP A 3 9.10 -16.84 -8.47
N CYS A 4 8.63 -15.67 -8.90
CA CYS A 4 7.67 -14.82 -8.17
C CYS A 4 6.31 -15.51 -7.93
N VAL A 5 6.05 -16.64 -8.59
CA VAL A 5 4.79 -17.39 -8.51
C VAL A 5 4.78 -18.42 -7.37
N SER A 6 5.94 -18.86 -6.90
CA SER A 6 6.05 -19.84 -5.81
C SER A 6 5.71 -19.29 -4.42
N VAL A 7 5.34 -17.99 -4.32
CA VAL A 7 5.09 -17.30 -3.04
C VAL A 7 3.59 -17.20 -2.71
N PHE A 8 2.69 -17.54 -3.63
CA PHE A 8 1.25 -17.44 -3.39
C PHE A 8 0.71 -18.74 -2.79
N ASP A 9 0.85 -18.87 -1.48
CA ASP A 9 0.12 -19.85 -0.69
C ASP A 9 -1.40 -19.52 -0.70
N ASP A 10 -2.25 -20.55 -0.70
CA ASP A 10 -3.71 -20.45 -0.94
C ASP A 10 -4.46 -19.63 0.15
N THR A 11 -3.76 -19.18 1.19
CA THR A 11 -4.33 -18.53 2.37
C THR A 11 -4.06 -17.02 2.52
N ASN A 12 -3.39 -16.34 1.57
CA ASN A 12 -2.94 -14.96 1.80
C ASN A 12 -3.38 -13.92 0.76
N ILE A 13 -3.74 -12.73 1.27
CA ILE A 13 -3.91 -11.51 0.49
C ILE A 13 -2.54 -10.93 0.12
N VAL A 14 -2.37 -10.51 -1.12
CA VAL A 14 -1.15 -9.83 -1.59
C VAL A 14 -1.48 -8.38 -1.83
N LEU A 15 -0.81 -7.48 -1.11
CA LEU A 15 -0.99 -6.04 -1.25
C LEU A 15 0.11 -5.46 -2.14
N ALA A 16 -0.30 -4.73 -3.17
CA ALA A 16 0.58 -4.05 -4.08
C ALA A 16 0.19 -2.56 -4.15
N PRO A 17 0.71 -1.72 -3.23
CA PRO A 17 0.65 -0.27 -3.40
C PRO A 17 1.54 0.11 -4.59
N PHE A 18 1.06 0.98 -5.46
CA PHE A 18 1.83 1.43 -6.62
C PHE A 18 1.63 2.91 -6.85
N ASN A 19 2.67 3.53 -7.39
CA ASN A 19 2.70 4.94 -7.70
C ASN A 19 2.43 5.17 -9.18
N VAL A 20 1.50 6.08 -9.47
CA VAL A 20 1.12 6.53 -10.80
C VAL A 20 1.73 7.91 -11.00
N SER A 21 2.48 8.07 -12.10
CA SER A 21 3.01 9.37 -12.55
C SER A 21 3.86 10.14 -11.52
N SER A 22 4.50 9.44 -10.57
CA SER A 22 5.36 10.02 -9.52
C SER A 22 4.63 10.85 -8.45
N ASP A 23 3.29 10.91 -8.44
CA ASP A 23 2.53 11.81 -7.56
C ASP A 23 1.28 11.20 -6.92
N HIS A 24 0.76 10.09 -7.45
CA HIS A 24 -0.48 9.50 -6.96
C HIS A 24 -0.31 8.04 -6.55
N TRP A 25 -0.83 7.68 -5.37
CA TRP A 25 -0.77 6.30 -4.86
C TRP A 25 -2.12 5.60 -5.03
N GLU A 26 -2.06 4.38 -5.57
CA GLU A 26 -3.19 3.46 -5.75
C GLU A 26 -2.85 2.11 -5.10
N LEU A 27 -3.86 1.26 -4.88
CA LEU A 27 -3.69 -0.05 -4.25
C LEU A 27 -4.36 -1.16 -5.08
N LEU A 28 -3.61 -2.23 -5.33
CA LEU A 28 -4.17 -3.52 -5.72
C LEU A 28 -4.06 -4.49 -4.54
N ALA A 29 -5.12 -5.26 -4.32
CA ALA A 29 -5.10 -6.39 -3.41
C ALA A 29 -5.53 -7.65 -4.15
N PHE A 30 -4.62 -8.61 -4.27
CA PHE A 30 -4.87 -9.87 -4.94
C PHE A 30 -5.34 -10.91 -3.93
N TYR A 31 -6.39 -11.63 -4.31
CA TYR A 31 -6.95 -12.77 -3.60
C TYR A 31 -6.85 -13.98 -4.51
N PRO A 32 -5.71 -14.72 -4.49
CA PRO A 32 -5.45 -15.83 -5.41
C PRO A 32 -6.51 -16.92 -5.33
N SER A 33 -6.94 -17.29 -4.12
CA SER A 33 -7.92 -18.36 -3.86
C SER A 33 -9.27 -18.15 -4.57
N VAL A 34 -9.70 -16.90 -4.74
CA VAL A 34 -10.94 -16.53 -5.44
C VAL A 34 -10.70 -15.81 -6.77
N ARG A 35 -9.43 -15.74 -7.21
CA ARG A 35 -8.98 -15.07 -8.44
C ARG A 35 -9.58 -13.68 -8.63
N ASN A 36 -9.49 -12.90 -7.56
CA ASN A 36 -10.05 -11.56 -7.52
C ASN A 36 -8.96 -10.54 -7.21
N ILE A 37 -9.04 -9.39 -7.88
CA ILE A 37 -8.24 -8.21 -7.59
C ILE A 37 -9.19 -7.16 -7.04
N VAL A 38 -8.95 -6.67 -5.83
CA VAL A 38 -9.59 -5.43 -5.36
C VAL A 38 -8.70 -4.27 -5.78
N TYR A 39 -9.24 -3.37 -6.58
CA TYR A 39 -8.55 -2.13 -6.99
C TYR A 39 -9.16 -0.96 -6.22
N VAL A 40 -8.30 -0.14 -5.60
CA VAL A 40 -8.69 1.01 -4.81
C VAL A 40 -7.91 2.24 -5.26
N ASN A 41 -8.61 3.30 -5.61
CA ASN A 41 -8.02 4.59 -5.96
C ASN A 41 -8.58 5.70 -5.05
N PRO A 42 -7.77 6.35 -4.22
CA PRO A 42 -8.23 7.44 -3.35
C PRO A 42 -8.98 8.58 -4.09
N LEU A 43 -8.70 8.83 -5.37
CA LEU A 43 -9.39 9.82 -6.22
C LEU A 43 -10.61 9.27 -6.96
N GLY A 44 -10.90 7.98 -6.84
CA GLY A 44 -11.94 7.26 -7.55
C GLY A 44 -11.43 6.52 -8.78
N GLU A 45 -11.97 5.32 -8.98
CA GLU A 45 -11.55 4.42 -10.03
C GLU A 45 -12.09 4.83 -11.41
N LYS A 46 -11.28 4.60 -12.44
CA LYS A 46 -11.65 4.84 -13.85
C LYS A 46 -11.75 3.53 -14.61
N PRO A 47 -12.77 3.33 -15.47
CA PRO A 47 -12.91 2.11 -16.27
C PRO A 47 -11.68 1.77 -17.12
N THR A 48 -11.01 2.79 -17.66
CA THR A 48 -9.78 2.63 -18.46
C THR A 48 -8.64 2.00 -17.65
N ARG A 49 -8.49 2.39 -16.37
CA ARG A 49 -7.49 1.80 -15.48
C ARG A 49 -7.81 0.35 -15.13
N ILE A 50 -9.09 0.03 -14.90
CA ILE A 50 -9.53 -1.35 -14.64
C ILE A 50 -9.16 -2.26 -15.81
N LYS A 51 -9.43 -1.82 -17.05
CA LYS A 51 -9.04 -2.55 -18.26
C LYS A 51 -7.52 -2.72 -18.37
N ALA A 52 -6.75 -1.68 -18.04
CA ALA A 52 -5.30 -1.75 -18.04
C ALA A 52 -4.76 -2.76 -17.02
N ILE A 53 -5.32 -2.79 -15.80
CA ILE A 53 -4.97 -3.77 -14.76
C ILE A 53 -5.23 -5.19 -15.25
N LEU A 54 -6.44 -5.47 -15.79
CA LEU A 54 -6.78 -6.79 -16.31
C LEU A 54 -5.87 -7.22 -17.45
N ASN A 55 -5.54 -6.32 -18.38
CA ASN A 55 -4.65 -6.61 -19.49
C ASN A 55 -3.22 -6.92 -18.99
N ALA A 56 -2.70 -6.10 -18.08
CA ALA A 56 -1.37 -6.30 -17.50
C ALA A 56 -1.31 -7.63 -16.74
N TRP A 57 -2.31 -7.91 -15.91
CA TRP A 57 -2.40 -9.16 -15.17
C TRP A 57 -2.53 -10.37 -16.09
N SER A 58 -3.36 -10.29 -17.12
CA SER A 58 -3.49 -11.34 -18.14
C SER A 58 -2.18 -11.62 -18.87
N ALA A 59 -1.33 -10.60 -19.08
CA ALA A 59 -0.03 -10.77 -19.71
C ALA A 59 0.98 -11.45 -18.78
N ILE A 60 0.89 -11.21 -17.47
CA ILE A 60 1.71 -11.87 -16.44
C ILE A 60 1.33 -13.35 -16.35
N THR A 61 0.06 -13.63 -16.05
CA THR A 61 -0.49 -14.99 -15.87
C THR A 61 -0.26 -15.92 -17.07
N LYS A 62 -0.41 -15.42 -18.31
CA LYS A 62 -0.12 -16.19 -19.55
C LYS A 62 1.33 -16.68 -19.66
N ARG A 63 2.28 -16.02 -19.00
CA ARG A 63 3.70 -16.42 -19.03
C ARG A 63 4.00 -17.54 -18.03
N HIS A 64 3.02 -17.95 -17.22
CA HIS A 64 3.18 -18.96 -16.19
C HIS A 64 2.39 -20.23 -16.54
N PRO A 65 3.08 -21.35 -16.84
CA PRO A 65 2.45 -22.57 -17.37
C PRO A 65 1.58 -23.33 -16.38
N ASN A 66 1.63 -22.97 -15.08
CA ASN A 66 0.84 -23.62 -14.02
C ASN A 66 -0.56 -22.99 -13.83
N GLU A 67 -0.85 -21.87 -14.50
CA GLU A 67 -2.20 -21.32 -14.54
C GLU A 67 -2.98 -22.06 -15.62
N GLY A 68 -3.66 -23.14 -15.21
CA GLY A 68 -4.47 -23.97 -16.10
C GLY A 68 -5.43 -23.15 -16.98
N PRO A 69 -5.87 -23.71 -18.12
CA PRO A 69 -6.71 -22.99 -19.07
C PRO A 69 -8.04 -22.58 -18.40
N GLN A 70 -8.49 -21.34 -18.65
CA GLN A 70 -9.87 -20.87 -18.43
C GLN A 70 -10.29 -20.38 -17.03
N THR A 71 -9.43 -19.71 -16.27
CA THR A 71 -9.90 -19.06 -15.02
C THR A 71 -9.66 -17.57 -15.03
N THR A 72 -10.67 -16.84 -15.50
CA THR A 72 -10.63 -15.38 -15.68
C THR A 72 -10.57 -14.69 -14.31
N TRP A 73 -9.45 -14.01 -14.04
CA TRP A 73 -9.37 -13.07 -12.93
C TRP A 73 -10.35 -11.90 -13.15
N LYS A 74 -10.96 -11.44 -12.06
CA LYS A 74 -11.85 -10.25 -12.10
C LYS A 74 -11.28 -9.14 -11.23
N VAL A 75 -11.62 -7.90 -11.60
CA VAL A 75 -11.39 -6.72 -10.75
C VAL A 75 -12.70 -6.35 -10.07
N THR A 76 -12.71 -6.31 -8.74
CA THR A 76 -13.84 -5.86 -7.93
C THR A 76 -13.52 -4.49 -7.35
N LEU A 77 -14.50 -3.59 -7.40
CA LEU A 77 -14.45 -2.30 -6.73
C LEU A 77 -15.19 -2.40 -5.40
N ARG A 78 -14.66 -1.74 -4.37
CA ARG A 78 -15.32 -1.62 -3.07
C ARG A 78 -15.56 -0.15 -2.75
N PRO A 79 -16.73 0.25 -2.22
CA PRO A 79 -16.91 1.59 -1.68
C PRO A 79 -15.82 1.91 -0.66
N HIS A 80 -15.22 3.08 -0.78
CA HIS A 80 -14.12 3.53 0.07
C HIS A 80 -14.18 5.05 0.28
N THR A 81 -13.56 5.53 1.36
CA THR A 81 -13.42 6.97 1.58
C THR A 81 -12.62 7.60 0.43
N ARG A 82 -13.14 8.68 -0.18
CA ARG A 82 -12.43 9.44 -1.22
C ARG A 82 -11.58 10.55 -0.62
N GLN A 83 -10.39 10.74 -1.15
CA GLN A 83 -9.57 11.89 -0.79
C GLN A 83 -10.23 13.18 -1.29
N GLN A 84 -10.04 14.25 -0.52
CA GLN A 84 -10.57 15.59 -0.82
C GLN A 84 -9.44 16.61 -1.05
N ASP A 85 -8.18 16.16 -1.05
CA ASP A 85 -6.98 16.97 -1.20
C ASP A 85 -5.99 16.32 -2.19
N GLY A 86 -4.88 16.99 -2.46
CA GLY A 86 -3.85 16.54 -3.41
C GLY A 86 -2.71 15.69 -2.81
N HIS A 87 -2.73 15.35 -1.53
CA HIS A 87 -1.55 14.80 -0.83
C HIS A 87 -1.84 13.64 0.12
N SER A 88 -3.10 13.22 0.25
CA SER A 88 -3.54 12.20 1.20
C SER A 88 -3.63 10.79 0.63
N CYS A 89 -3.36 10.60 -0.66
CA CYS A 89 -3.43 9.29 -1.33
C CYS A 89 -2.60 8.22 -0.62
N GLY A 90 -1.35 8.54 -0.25
CA GLY A 90 -0.45 7.57 0.41
C GLY A 90 -0.95 7.10 1.77
N VAL A 91 -1.44 8.01 2.63
CA VAL A 91 -1.95 7.62 3.95
C VAL A 91 -3.28 6.86 3.85
N LEU A 92 -4.11 7.20 2.87
CA LEU A 92 -5.34 6.46 2.59
C LEU A 92 -5.04 5.05 2.05
N VAL A 93 -4.08 4.89 1.15
CA VAL A 93 -3.63 3.58 0.65
C VAL A 93 -3.16 2.68 1.81
N MET A 94 -2.37 3.21 2.74
CA MET A 94 -1.97 2.45 3.95
C MET A 94 -3.19 2.07 4.80
N LYS A 95 -4.15 2.98 4.97
CA LYS A 95 -5.38 2.70 5.72
C LYS A 95 -6.24 1.63 5.03
N PHE A 96 -6.34 1.64 3.71
CA PHE A 96 -7.09 0.62 2.97
C PHE A 96 -6.41 -0.74 3.07
N ALA A 97 -5.08 -0.79 3.00
CA ALA A 97 -4.32 -2.02 3.26
C ALA A 97 -4.63 -2.61 4.64
N ASP A 98 -4.59 -1.78 5.70
CA ASP A 98 -4.96 -2.20 7.07
C ASP A 98 -6.39 -2.78 7.13
N LEU A 99 -7.35 -2.10 6.48
CA LEU A 99 -8.76 -2.50 6.50
C LEU A 99 -9.00 -3.80 5.73
N LEU A 100 -8.32 -3.99 4.60
CA LEU A 100 -8.38 -5.23 3.82
C LEU A 100 -7.81 -6.41 4.59
N LEU A 101 -6.65 -6.24 5.23
CA LEU A 101 -6.04 -7.27 6.10
C LEU A 101 -6.95 -7.63 7.28
N ALA A 102 -7.68 -6.66 7.82
CA ALA A 102 -8.64 -6.88 8.90
C ALA A 102 -10.00 -7.41 8.43
N GLY A 103 -10.22 -7.62 7.12
CA GLY A 103 -11.51 -8.05 6.58
C GLY A 103 -12.64 -7.02 6.73
N LYS A 104 -12.31 -5.72 6.83
CA LYS A 104 -13.26 -4.63 7.09
C LYS A 104 -13.65 -3.87 5.82
N ASP A 105 -14.67 -3.02 5.93
CA ASP A 105 -15.02 -2.04 4.91
C ASP A 105 -13.95 -0.95 4.77
N LEU A 106 -13.84 -0.37 3.56
CA LEU A 106 -12.82 0.63 3.22
C LEU A 106 -13.25 2.07 3.56
N MET A 107 -14.31 2.19 4.36
CA MET A 107 -14.76 3.47 4.89
C MET A 107 -13.98 3.80 6.16
N THR A 108 -13.52 5.04 6.25
CA THR A 108 -12.86 5.59 7.44
C THR A 108 -13.45 6.93 7.78
N GLU A 109 -13.84 7.10 9.05
CA GLU A 109 -14.29 8.37 9.63
C GLU A 109 -13.13 9.18 10.23
N ASN A 110 -11.96 8.55 10.41
CA ASN A 110 -10.78 9.25 10.90
C ASN A 110 -10.34 10.34 9.93
N THR A 111 -10.01 11.50 10.47
CA THR A 111 -9.35 12.57 9.71
C THR A 111 -8.00 12.08 9.19
N VAL A 112 -7.57 12.63 8.05
CA VAL A 112 -6.25 12.35 7.46
C VAL A 112 -5.13 12.57 8.48
N ASN A 113 -5.19 13.65 9.27
CA ASN A 113 -4.17 13.96 10.27
C ASN A 113 -4.08 12.88 11.36
N ASN A 114 -5.21 12.37 11.82
CA ASN A 114 -5.24 11.27 12.78
C ASN A 114 -4.68 9.99 12.18
N LEU A 115 -4.97 9.70 10.90
CA LEU A 115 -4.38 8.56 10.20
C LEU A 115 -2.86 8.70 10.10
N ARG A 116 -2.34 9.87 9.71
CA ARG A 116 -0.89 10.13 9.65
C ARG A 116 -0.23 9.92 11.01
N ARG A 117 -0.82 10.48 12.07
CA ARG A 117 -0.33 10.31 13.44
C ARG A 117 -0.31 8.84 13.85
N GLN A 118 -1.38 8.09 13.59
CA GLN A 118 -1.47 6.66 13.91
C GLN A 118 -0.38 5.84 13.20
N GLN A 119 -0.15 6.10 11.90
CA GLN A 119 0.90 5.39 11.16
C GLN A 119 2.30 5.76 11.66
N ALA A 120 2.55 7.04 11.95
CA ALA A 120 3.82 7.47 12.55
C ALA A 120 4.10 6.78 13.89
N LEU A 121 3.10 6.71 14.78
CA LEU A 121 3.23 6.05 16.08
C LEU A 121 3.51 4.55 15.94
N ARG A 122 2.86 3.87 14.98
CA ARG A 122 3.12 2.44 14.72
C ARG A 122 4.53 2.19 14.21
N LEU A 123 5.03 3.05 13.31
CA LEU A 123 6.41 2.95 12.84
C LEU A 123 7.39 3.15 13.99
N LEU A 124 7.18 4.17 14.82
CA LEU A 124 8.04 4.43 15.98
C LEU A 124 8.01 3.31 17.03
N ASP A 125 6.86 2.66 17.22
CA ASP A 125 6.73 1.51 18.13
C ASP A 125 7.52 0.29 17.64
N LYS A 126 7.61 0.09 16.32
CA LYS A 126 8.30 -1.05 15.70
C LYS A 126 9.75 -0.76 15.32
N MET A 127 10.18 0.48 15.39
CA MET A 127 11.58 0.84 15.17
C MET A 127 12.43 0.36 16.34
N ASP A 128 13.53 -0.30 16.00
CA ASP A 128 14.63 -0.51 16.94
C ASP A 128 15.18 0.87 17.35
N ARG A 129 15.01 1.22 18.63
CA ARG A 129 15.38 2.53 19.16
C ARG A 129 16.88 2.77 19.02
N ASP A 130 17.69 1.71 19.12
CA ASP A 130 19.15 1.80 19.03
C ASP A 130 19.63 2.09 17.60
N ALA A 131 18.81 1.78 16.58
CA ALA A 131 19.08 2.10 15.18
C ALA A 131 18.67 3.53 14.83
N VAL A 132 17.61 4.06 15.45
CA VAL A 132 17.11 5.42 15.17
C VAL A 132 17.94 6.49 15.89
N ASP A 133 18.44 6.21 17.09
CA ASP A 133 19.28 7.17 17.82
C ASP A 133 20.64 7.43 17.15
N LYS A 134 21.06 6.56 16.23
CA LYS A 134 22.27 6.74 15.41
C LYS A 134 22.00 7.48 14.11
N CYS A 135 20.77 7.90 13.84
CA CYS A 135 20.40 8.59 12.60
C CYS A 135 19.74 9.94 12.90
N CYS A 136 20.07 10.95 12.10
CA CYS A 136 19.42 12.25 12.16
C CYS A 136 17.91 12.09 11.92
N ARG A 137 17.08 12.54 12.87
CA ARG A 137 15.62 12.43 12.78
C ARG A 137 14.98 13.26 11.65
N TYR A 138 15.72 14.22 11.09
CA TYR A 138 15.26 15.06 9.98
C TYR A 138 15.60 14.48 8.60
N CYS A 139 16.80 13.95 8.40
CA CYS A 139 17.27 13.49 7.09
C CYS A 139 17.60 11.98 7.00
N GLY A 140 17.59 11.25 8.12
CA GLY A 140 17.86 9.82 8.16
C GLY A 140 19.33 9.41 8.00
N SER A 141 20.26 10.36 7.85
CA SER A 141 21.69 10.08 7.75
C SER A 141 22.28 9.64 9.10
N GLN A 142 23.25 8.71 9.08
CA GLN A 142 23.97 8.30 10.28
C GLN A 142 24.71 9.48 10.93
N ASP A 143 24.64 9.59 12.25
CA ASP A 143 25.34 10.60 13.02
C ASP A 143 26.84 10.28 13.03
N THR A 144 27.64 11.16 12.42
CA THR A 144 29.10 11.06 12.37
C THR A 144 29.78 11.80 13.53
N GLY A 145 29.01 12.25 14.53
CA GLY A 145 29.53 12.73 15.81
C GLY A 145 30.10 14.15 15.81
N THR A 146 29.69 15.03 14.90
CA THR A 146 30.31 16.36 14.75
C THR A 146 29.34 17.55 14.70
N ARG A 147 28.16 17.49 15.33
CA ARG A 147 27.28 18.68 15.42
C ARG A 147 26.59 18.83 16.76
N GLU A 148 26.66 20.04 17.32
CA GLU A 148 25.85 20.49 18.45
C GLU A 148 24.38 20.56 18.01
N TRP A 149 23.49 19.88 18.74
CA TRP A 149 22.07 19.82 18.41
C TRP A 149 21.26 20.71 19.36
N ALA A 150 20.43 21.59 18.81
CA ALA A 150 19.35 22.23 19.55
C ALA A 150 18.03 21.50 19.22
N SER A 151 17.43 20.85 20.20
CA SER A 151 16.09 20.26 20.08
C SER A 151 15.03 21.31 20.39
N ILE A 152 14.25 21.72 19.39
CA ILE A 152 12.99 22.44 19.60
C ILE A 152 11.91 21.37 19.83
N ILE A 153 11.44 21.28 21.08
CA ILE A 153 10.23 20.53 21.42
C ILE A 153 9.08 21.53 21.32
N CYS A 154 8.27 21.44 20.27
CA CYS A 154 6.98 22.11 20.25
C CYS A 154 5.97 21.25 21.03
N THR A 155 5.57 21.73 22.21
CA THR A 155 4.42 21.25 22.99
C THR A 155 3.12 21.77 22.40
#